data_AF-A0A524F9B2-F1
#
_entry.id   AF-A0A524F9B2-F1
#
_cell.length_a   1.000
_cell.length_b   1.000
_cell.length_c   1.000
_cell.angle_alpha   90.00
_cell.angle_beta   90.00
_cell.angle_gamma   90.00
#
_symmetry.space_group_name_H-M   'P 1'
#
loop_
_entity.id
_entity.type
_entity.pdbx_description
1 polymer ?
#
loop_
_entity_poly.entity_id
_entity_poly.type
_entity_poly.pdbx_seq_one_letter_code
_entity_poly.pdbx_strand_id
1 'polypeptide(L)'
;MLEEFKDFIKKYKVLGLAVAFIMAQYLGALVQSLVNNLVMPLVTFFLPSEIPWEEFTLWVLRIGAFIGDLITFIIVAFVIFLLVKYTAKLGID
;
A
#
# COMPACT_ATOMS: atom_id res chain seq x y z
N MET A 1 21.68 -16.17 28.34
CA MET A 1 20.57 -15.31 27.87
C MET A 1 20.94 -14.38 26.70
N LEU A 2 21.75 -13.32 26.88
CA LEU A 2 22.07 -12.39 25.76
C LEU A 2 22.91 -13.06 24.65
N GLU A 3 23.88 -13.89 25.00
CA GLU A 3 24.65 -14.68 24.02
C GLU A 3 23.79 -15.76 23.35
N GLU A 4 22.99 -16.51 24.12
CA GLU A 4 22.02 -17.47 23.57
C GLU A 4 21.02 -16.83 22.59
N PHE A 5 20.56 -15.61 22.89
CA PHE A 5 19.69 -14.85 22.01
C PHE A 5 20.40 -14.40 20.73
N LYS A 6 21.64 -13.92 20.84
CA LYS A 6 22.47 -13.56 19.67
C LYS A 6 22.72 -14.78 18.78
N ASP A 7 23.00 -15.93 19.38
CA ASP A 7 23.22 -17.19 18.66
C ASP A 7 21.93 -17.73 18.04
N PHE A 8 20.79 -17.55 18.70
CA PHE A 8 19.47 -17.84 18.13
C PHE A 8 19.20 -16.99 16.87
N ILE A 9 19.35 -15.66 16.96
CA ILE A 9 19.12 -14.75 15.82
C ILE A 9 20.03 -15.11 14.64
N LYS A 10 21.30 -15.46 14.91
CA LYS A 10 22.27 -15.90 13.89
C LYS A 10 21.90 -17.26 13.29
N LYS A 11 21.60 -18.26 14.12
CA LYS A 11 21.30 -19.64 13.70
C LYS A 11 20.08 -19.69 12.78
N TYR A 12 19.05 -18.89 13.08
CA TYR A 12 17.80 -18.89 12.34
C TYR A 12 17.69 -17.75 11.31
N LYS A 13 18.74 -16.93 11.12
CA LYS A 13 18.77 -15.79 10.18
C LYS A 13 17.56 -14.84 10.31
N VAL A 14 16.99 -14.74 11.51
CA VAL A 14 15.72 -14.04 11.79
C VAL A 14 15.84 -12.53 11.54
N LEU A 15 17.05 -11.97 11.70
CA LEU A 15 17.30 -10.55 11.49
C LEU A 15 16.96 -10.11 10.06
N GLY A 16 17.32 -10.90 9.04
CA GLY A 16 17.01 -10.57 7.65
C GLY A 16 15.51 -10.60 7.36
N LEU A 17 14.81 -11.60 7.92
CA LEU A 17 13.35 -11.70 7.82
C LEU A 17 12.66 -10.52 8.49
N ALA A 18 13.13 -10.12 9.68
CA ALA A 18 12.58 -8.98 10.41
C ALA A 18 12.77 -7.66 9.63
N VAL A 19 13.96 -7.42 9.08
CA VAL A 19 14.24 -6.23 8.26
C VAL A 19 13.35 -6.22 7.01
N ALA A 20 13.25 -7.34 6.30
CA ALA A 20 12.41 -7.43 5.10
C ALA A 20 10.94 -7.13 5.40
N PHE A 21 10.40 -7.69 6.49
CA PHE A 21 9.01 -7.47 6.89
C PHE A 21 8.74 -6.02 7.30
N ILE A 22 9.63 -5.43 8.10
CA ILE A 22 9.53 -4.02 8.51
C ILE A 22 9.57 -3.11 7.28
N MET A 23 10.53 -3.31 6.37
CA MET A 23 10.63 -2.53 5.14
C MET A 23 9.40 -2.69 4.25
N ALA A 24 8.86 -3.91 4.11
CA ALA A 24 7.64 -4.16 3.35
C ALA A 24 6.43 -3.41 3.94
N GLN A 25 6.29 -3.40 5.27
CA GLN A 25 5.22 -2.66 5.95
C GLN A 25 5.32 -1.15 5.69
N TYR A 26 6.51 -0.56 5.86
CA TYR A 26 6.70 0.87 5.64
C TYR A 26 6.56 1.27 4.17
N LEU A 27 7.03 0.44 3.24
CA LEU A 27 6.85 0.66 1.81
C LEU A 27 5.36 0.66 1.45
N GLY A 28 4.60 -0.32 1.95
CA GLY A 28 3.15 -0.36 1.76
C GLY A 28 2.45 0.90 2.29
N ALA A 29 2.81 1.35 3.49
CA ALA A 29 2.27 2.58 4.08
C ALA A 29 2.62 3.84 3.25
N LEU A 30 3.84 3.93 2.72
CA LEU A 30 4.26 5.03 1.86
C LEU A 30 3.45 5.09 0.56
N VAL A 31 3.24 3.94 -0.08
CA VAL A 31 2.42 3.84 -1.30
C VAL A 31 0.97 4.21 -0.98
N GLN A 32 0.42 3.71 0.13
CA GLN A 32 -0.94 4.06 0.54
C GLN A 32 -1.08 5.56 0.80
N SER A 33 -0.09 6.19 1.43
CA SER A 33 -0.05 7.64 1.63
C SER A 33 -0.03 8.41 0.31
N LEU A 34 0.76 7.96 -0.67
CA LEU A 34 0.78 8.56 -2.00
C LEU A 34 -0.62 8.52 -2.64
N VAL A 35 -1.30 7.37 -2.54
CA VAL A 35 -2.63 7.21 -3.13
C VAL A 35 -3.66 8.05 -2.37
N ASN A 36 -3.75 7.92 -1.06
CA ASN A 36 -4.76 8.61 -0.25
C ASN A 36 -4.60 10.13 -0.25
N ASN A 37 -3.36 10.63 -0.23
CA ASN A 37 -3.10 12.06 -0.05
C ASN A 37 -2.82 12.81 -1.35
N LEU A 38 -2.39 12.14 -2.42
CA LEU A 38 -2.10 12.79 -3.70
C LEU A 38 -3.03 12.33 -4.82
N VAL A 39 -3.30 11.03 -4.94
CA VAL A 39 -4.10 10.51 -6.06
C VAL A 39 -5.61 10.66 -5.81
N MET A 40 -6.11 10.27 -4.65
CA MET A 40 -7.54 10.35 -4.32
C MET A 40 -8.11 11.78 -4.41
N PRO A 41 -7.43 12.84 -3.95
CA PRO A 41 -7.89 14.21 -4.16
C PRO A 41 -8.02 14.59 -5.64
N LEU A 42 -7.19 14.02 -6.53
CA LEU A 42 -7.34 14.25 -7.97
C LEU A 42 -8.55 13.49 -8.52
N VAL A 43 -8.82 12.28 -8.05
CA VAL A 43 -10.00 11.49 -8.46
C VAL A 43 -11.30 12.19 -8.02
N THR A 44 -11.37 12.65 -6.77
CA THR A 44 -12.52 13.39 -6.23
C THR A 44 -12.59 14.84 -6.71
N PHE A 45 -11.55 15.35 -7.36
CA PHE A 45 -11.65 16.60 -8.09
C PHE A 45 -12.43 16.43 -9.41
N PHE A 46 -12.28 15.28 -10.09
CA PHE A 46 -13.03 14.98 -11.32
C PHE A 46 -14.45 14.44 -11.06
N LEU A 47 -14.68 13.83 -9.90
CA LEU A 47 -16.00 13.40 -9.43
C LEU A 47 -16.49 14.40 -8.37
N PRO A 48 -17.47 15.28 -8.66
CA PRO A 48 -17.89 16.34 -7.74
C PRO A 48 -18.13 15.80 -6.33
N SER A 49 -17.56 16.46 -5.32
CA SER A 49 -17.75 16.10 -3.90
C SER A 49 -19.21 16.17 -3.44
N GLU A 50 -20.08 16.80 -4.22
CA GLU A 50 -21.52 16.90 -4.01
C GLU A 50 -22.27 15.59 -4.28
N ILE A 51 -21.66 14.64 -5.01
CA ILE A 51 -22.23 13.31 -5.21
C ILE A 51 -21.58 12.37 -4.20
N PRO A 52 -22.27 11.93 -3.13
CA PRO A 52 -21.74 11.02 -2.13
C PRO A 52 -21.70 9.58 -2.67
N TRP A 53 -20.95 9.36 -3.75
CA TRP A 53 -20.89 8.09 -4.47
C TRP A 53 -20.39 6.94 -3.60
N GLU A 54 -19.54 7.20 -2.60
CA GLU A 54 -19.07 6.22 -1.61
C GLU A 54 -20.16 5.77 -0.62
N GLU A 55 -21.19 6.59 -0.41
CA GLU A 55 -22.30 6.29 0.50
C GLU A 55 -23.42 5.51 -0.17
N PHE A 56 -23.31 5.21 -1.47
CA PHE A 56 -24.33 4.43 -2.16
C PHE A 56 -24.46 3.04 -1.54
N THR A 57 -25.66 2.76 -1.03
CA THR A 57 -26.02 1.48 -0.44
C THR A 57 -27.19 0.86 -1.20
N LEU A 58 -27.11 -0.45 -1.46
CA LEU A 58 -28.22 -1.26 -1.95
C LEU A 58 -28.63 -2.22 -0.83
N TRP A 59 -29.75 -1.92 -0.17
CA TRP A 59 -30.20 -2.57 1.06
C TRP A 59 -29.13 -2.51 2.17
N VAL A 60 -28.32 -3.55 2.30
CA VAL A 60 -27.25 -3.69 3.31
C VAL A 60 -25.86 -3.57 2.66
N LEU A 61 -25.77 -3.61 1.33
CA LEU A 61 -24.51 -3.62 0.59
C LEU A 61 -24.01 -2.20 0.33
N ARG A 62 -22.82 -1.86 0.84
CA ARG A 62 -22.13 -0.57 0.62
C ARG A 62 -21.35 -0.59 -0.70
N ILE A 63 -22.07 -0.49 -1.81
CA ILE A 63 -21.48 -0.58 -3.15
C ILE A 63 -20.57 0.62 -3.43
N GLY A 64 -20.94 1.81 -2.97
CA GLY A 64 -20.11 3.00 -3.10
C GLY A 64 -18.71 2.79 -2.51
N ALA A 65 -18.67 2.37 -1.24
CA ALA A 65 -17.43 2.06 -0.55
C ALA A 65 -16.60 0.97 -1.25
N PHE A 66 -17.26 -0.10 -1.71
CA PHE A 66 -16.57 -1.17 -2.44
C PHE A 66 -15.93 -0.68 -3.75
N ILE A 67 -16.64 0.16 -4.51
CA ILE A 67 -16.10 0.75 -5.73
C ILE A 67 -14.92 1.67 -5.40
N GLY A 68 -14.97 2.41 -4.29
CA GLY A 68 -13.85 3.24 -3.84
C GLY A 68 -12.61 2.42 -3.47
N ASP A 69 -12.81 1.31 -2.75
CA ASP A 69 -11.73 0.37 -2.41
C ASP A 69 -11.15 -0.28 -3.68
N LEU A 70 -12.00 -0.62 -4.66
CA LEU A 70 -11.57 -1.20 -5.93
C LEU A 70 -10.73 -0.21 -6.76
N ILE A 71 -11.17 1.05 -6.85
CA ILE A 71 -10.41 2.12 -7.54
C ILE A 71 -9.06 2.33 -6.83
N THR A 72 -9.08 2.42 -5.50
CA THR A 72 -7.87 2.56 -4.69
C THR A 72 -6.90 1.41 -4.94
N PHE A 73 -7.38 0.16 -4.95
CA PHE A 73 -6.57 -1.01 -5.24
C PHE A 73 -5.92 -0.95 -6.64
N ILE A 74 -6.67 -0.58 -7.68
CA ILE A 74 -6.15 -0.46 -9.05
C ILE A 74 -5.07 0.62 -9.12
N ILE A 75 -5.29 1.77 -8.47
CA ILE A 75 -4.31 2.86 -8.43
C ILE A 75 -3.05 2.44 -7.69
N VAL A 76 -3.18 1.83 -6.50
CA VAL A 76 -2.06 1.33 -5.70
C VAL A 76 -1.24 0.33 -6.52
N ALA A 77 -1.89 -0.65 -7.16
CA ALA A 77 -1.22 -1.62 -8.01
C ALA A 77 -0.46 -0.97 -9.16
N PHE A 78 -1.06 0.04 -9.81
CA PHE A 78 -0.42 0.80 -10.89
C PHE A 78 0.78 1.63 -10.41
N VAL A 79 0.67 2.29 -9.26
CA VAL A 79 1.78 3.04 -8.65
C VAL A 79 2.94 2.11 -8.30
N ILE A 80 2.66 0.96 -7.67
CA ILE A 80 3.68 -0.04 -7.35
C ILE A 80 4.36 -0.53 -8.63
N PHE A 81 3.58 -0.80 -9.68
CA PHE A 81 4.12 -1.18 -10.99
C PHE A 81 5.07 -0.10 -11.55
N LEU A 82 4.72 1.18 -11.47
CA LEU A 82 5.59 2.27 -11.91
C LEU A 82 6.87 2.36 -11.08
N LEU A 83 6.79 2.17 -9.76
CA LEU A 83 7.95 2.17 -8.88
C LEU A 83 8.92 1.04 -9.24
N VAL A 84 8.43 -0.19 -9.39
CA VAL A 84 9.23 -1.35 -9.81
C VAL A 84 9.86 -1.13 -11.18
N LYS A 85 9.10 -0.54 -12.12
CA LYS A 85 9.61 -0.21 -13.45
C LYS A 85 10.69 0.87 -13.40
N TYR A 86 10.58 1.82 -12.49
CA TYR A 86 11.57 2.88 -12.32
C TYR A 86 12.85 2.36 -11.67
N THR A 87 12.77 1.52 -10.64
CA THR A 87 13.95 0.90 -10.02
C THR A 87 14.69 0.01 -11.02
N ALA A 88 13.97 -0.80 -11.82
CA ALA A 88 14.56 -1.61 -12.87
C ALA A 88 15.29 -0.77 -13.95
N LYS A 89 14.82 0.45 -14.22
CA LYS A 89 15.51 1.37 -15.15
C LYS A 89 16.78 1.99 -14.57
N LEU A 90 16.89 2.08 -13.26
CA LEU A 90 18.05 2.66 -12.58
C LEU A 90 19.20 1.65 -12.38
N GLY A 91 19.02 0.39 -12.79
CA GLY A 91 20.02 -0.67 -12.57
C GLY A 91 20.20 -1.01 -11.10
N ILE A 92 19.22 -0.66 -10.25
CA ILE A 92 19.13 -1.09 -8.86
C ILE A 92 18.28 -2.35 -8.90
N ASP A 93 18.90 -3.46 -9.29
CA ASP A 93 18.30 -4.80 -9.18
C ASP A 93 18.16 -5.19 -7.69
#